data_AF-A0A316LN02-F1
#
_entry.id   AF-A0A316LN02-F1
#
_cell.length_a   1.000
_cell.length_b   1.000
_cell.length_c   1.000
_cell.angle_alpha   90.00
_cell.angle_beta   90.00
_cell.angle_gamma   90.00
#
_symmetry.space_group_name_H-M   'P 1'
#
loop_
_entity.id
_entity.type
_entity.pdbx_description
1 polymer ?
#
loop_
_entity_poly.entity_id
_entity_poly.type
_entity_poly.pdbx_seq_one_letter_code
_entity_poly.pdbx_strand_id
1 'polypeptide(L)'
;MKKRVIGVFSVVLFLLVSCMGGQKQKSLYEISEALVEQLWNVDYQTFSADGITALAKKYYEASYLEYYLEDVDYNAGVQHVEETQLISRLLSSENVGEEKEQLDGVDYTIQKLKVEVAVEHFRPEYPEQNYFEEGKTYCLIYYVYFVEQENNMKISGFSYLPEDGEMLPAAHRQKLTQMQKEEILSISNNYLAVRYQLNGADFSAQQAWEFYQQNLSSEFLARDEITQETLQEMAQEYARYGVQIRLTDKMLEAGDSKTLIYDGYTAEYYYWVKAEYTYKITARDEKFFSIKGIGATASLTEMMYFAQQEDGSFRMVFAEYL
;
A
#
# COMPACT_ATOMS: atom_id res chain seq x y z
N MET A 1 -56.37 33.91 -25.08
CA MET A 1 -57.60 33.30 -24.50
C MET A 1 -57.48 31.79 -24.63
N LYS A 2 -57.21 31.06 -23.53
CA LYS A 2 -58.17 30.19 -22.78
C LYS A 2 -59.03 29.34 -23.75
N LYS A 3 -58.99 27.99 -23.77
CA LYS A 3 -58.88 26.97 -22.70
C LYS A 3 -58.20 25.71 -23.32
N ARG A 4 -57.21 25.06 -22.71
CA ARG A 4 -57.28 24.07 -21.60
C ARG A 4 -58.23 22.88 -21.86
N VAL A 5 -57.64 21.68 -21.94
CA VAL A 5 -57.72 20.60 -20.92
C VAL A 5 -58.26 19.22 -21.40
N ILE A 6 -57.34 18.24 -21.27
CA ILE A 6 -57.48 16.85 -20.78
C ILE A 6 -58.17 15.81 -21.68
N GLY A 7 -57.37 14.85 -22.16
CA GLY A 7 -57.26 13.60 -21.41
C GLY A 7 -57.42 12.29 -22.18
N VAL A 8 -56.36 11.48 -22.06
CA VAL A 8 -56.41 10.08 -21.59
C VAL A 8 -56.71 8.99 -22.63
N PHE A 9 -55.62 8.25 -22.90
CA PHE A 9 -55.51 6.80 -22.99
C PHE A 9 -56.08 6.04 -24.21
N SER A 10 -55.12 5.56 -25.02
CA SER A 10 -54.74 4.14 -25.09
C SER A 10 -55.30 3.25 -26.19
N VAL A 11 -54.31 2.66 -26.90
CA VAL A 11 -54.20 1.23 -27.27
C VAL A 11 -55.01 0.87 -28.52
N VAL A 12 -54.42 0.41 -29.63
CA VAL A 12 -53.44 -0.67 -29.77
C VAL A 12 -52.45 -0.37 -30.90
N LEU A 13 -51.17 -0.30 -30.54
CA LEU A 13 -50.03 -0.40 -31.44
C LEU A 13 -49.83 -1.89 -31.76
N PHE A 14 -49.96 -2.30 -33.02
CA PHE A 14 -49.61 -3.66 -33.43
C PHE A 14 -48.09 -3.76 -33.54
N LEU A 15 -47.56 -4.65 -32.70
CA LEU A 15 -46.16 -4.98 -32.51
C LEU A 15 -45.54 -5.56 -33.78
N LEU A 16 -44.62 -4.81 -34.39
CA LEU A 16 -43.44 -5.37 -35.04
C LEU A 16 -42.28 -5.22 -34.06
N VAL A 17 -42.28 -6.06 -33.03
CA VAL A 17 -41.08 -6.31 -32.22
C VAL A 17 -40.23 -7.26 -33.06
N SER A 18 -39.30 -6.67 -33.80
CA SER A 18 -38.11 -7.36 -34.23
C SER A 18 -37.43 -7.90 -32.97
N CYS A 19 -37.54 -9.20 -32.74
CA CYS A 19 -36.67 -9.96 -31.85
C CYS A 19 -35.25 -9.95 -32.43
N MET A 20 -34.58 -8.79 -32.39
CA MET A 20 -33.13 -8.76 -32.25
C MET A 20 -32.90 -8.77 -30.75
N GLY A 21 -32.58 -9.95 -30.22
CA GLY A 21 -32.02 -10.06 -28.88
C GLY A 21 -30.71 -9.29 -28.84
N GLY A 22 -30.78 -7.99 -28.57
CA GLY A 22 -29.62 -7.22 -28.17
C GLY A 22 -29.11 -7.87 -26.90
N GLN A 23 -27.94 -8.52 -26.96
CA GLN A 23 -27.22 -8.89 -25.76
C GLN A 23 -27.14 -7.63 -24.90
N LYS A 24 -27.81 -7.65 -23.74
CA LYS A 24 -27.70 -6.59 -22.76
C LYS A 24 -26.21 -6.44 -22.48
N GLN A 25 -25.65 -5.27 -22.78
CA GLN A 25 -24.24 -4.99 -22.51
C GLN A 25 -24.04 -5.25 -21.01
N LYS A 26 -23.12 -6.17 -20.69
CA LYS A 26 -22.76 -6.45 -19.30
C LYS A 26 -22.27 -5.15 -18.67
N SER A 27 -22.71 -4.89 -17.44
CA SER A 27 -22.14 -3.85 -16.58
C SER A 27 -20.65 -4.12 -16.34
N LEU A 28 -19.90 -3.10 -15.94
CA LEU A 28 -18.47 -3.26 -15.60
C LEU A 28 -18.29 -4.29 -14.50
N TYR A 29 -19.14 -4.26 -13.47
CA TYR A 29 -19.19 -5.28 -12.44
C TYR A 29 -19.39 -6.70 -12.99
N GLU A 30 -20.35 -6.96 -13.89
CA GLU A 30 -20.56 -8.30 -14.47
C GLU A 30 -19.40 -8.79 -15.37
N ILE A 31 -18.57 -7.86 -15.87
CA ILE A 31 -17.34 -8.19 -16.60
C ILE A 31 -16.22 -8.52 -15.60
N SER A 32 -16.05 -7.68 -14.58
CA SER A 32 -15.04 -7.86 -13.54
C SER A 32 -15.28 -9.11 -12.69
N GLU A 33 -16.54 -9.41 -12.33
CA GLU A 33 -16.93 -10.62 -11.62
C GLU A 33 -16.55 -11.86 -12.44
N ALA A 34 -16.85 -11.86 -13.74
CA ALA A 34 -16.46 -12.96 -14.62
C ALA A 34 -14.94 -13.12 -14.72
N LEU A 35 -14.18 -12.03 -14.71
CA LEU A 35 -12.70 -12.09 -14.65
C LEU A 35 -12.23 -12.74 -13.34
N VAL A 36 -12.69 -12.24 -12.20
CA VAL A 36 -12.33 -12.75 -10.87
C VAL A 36 -12.71 -14.23 -10.71
N GLU A 37 -13.87 -14.64 -11.25
CA GLU A 37 -14.29 -16.04 -11.26
C GLU A 37 -13.28 -16.93 -11.98
N GLN A 38 -12.79 -16.50 -13.16
CA GLN A 38 -11.79 -17.25 -13.90
C GLN A 38 -10.43 -17.30 -13.18
N LEU A 39 -10.08 -16.26 -12.42
CA LEU A 39 -8.82 -16.19 -11.67
C LEU A 39 -8.81 -17.07 -10.41
N TRP A 40 -9.97 -17.30 -9.78
CA TRP A 40 -10.06 -17.97 -8.47
C TRP A 40 -10.78 -19.31 -8.47
N ASN A 41 -11.58 -19.65 -9.47
CA ASN A 41 -12.13 -21.00 -9.60
C ASN A 41 -11.16 -21.89 -10.37
N VAL A 42 -10.07 -22.26 -9.71
CA VAL A 42 -8.97 -23.02 -10.31
C VAL A 42 -8.75 -24.34 -9.58
N ASP A 43 -8.40 -25.35 -10.35
CA ASP A 43 -7.94 -26.65 -9.88
C ASP A 43 -6.77 -27.05 -10.77
N TYR A 44 -5.56 -27.12 -10.23
CA TYR A 44 -4.34 -27.40 -10.99
C TYR A 44 -4.39 -28.68 -11.83
N GLN A 45 -5.31 -29.62 -11.55
CA GLN A 45 -5.46 -30.83 -12.35
C GLN A 45 -6.24 -30.61 -13.65
N THR A 46 -7.05 -29.54 -13.72
CA THR A 46 -8.02 -29.31 -14.81
C THR A 46 -8.03 -27.89 -15.35
N PHE A 47 -7.36 -26.95 -14.68
CA PHE A 47 -7.31 -25.55 -15.08
C PHE A 47 -6.64 -25.40 -16.44
N SER A 48 -7.24 -24.58 -17.31
CA SER A 48 -6.69 -24.25 -18.62
C SER A 48 -6.92 -22.78 -18.93
N ALA A 49 -6.14 -22.25 -19.87
CA ALA A 49 -6.26 -20.86 -20.27
C ALA A 49 -7.52 -20.54 -21.11
N ASP A 50 -8.33 -21.53 -21.50
CA ASP A 50 -9.44 -21.36 -22.45
C ASP A 50 -10.47 -20.33 -21.99
N GLY A 51 -10.87 -20.40 -20.71
CA GLY A 51 -11.89 -19.53 -20.13
C GLY A 51 -11.44 -18.07 -20.06
N ILE A 52 -10.23 -17.83 -19.54
CA ILE A 52 -9.60 -16.49 -19.49
C ILE A 52 -9.38 -15.97 -20.91
N THR A 53 -8.91 -16.82 -21.85
CA THR A 53 -8.68 -16.42 -23.23
C THR A 53 -9.95 -15.95 -23.92
N ALA A 54 -11.08 -16.64 -23.70
CA ALA A 54 -12.37 -16.24 -24.24
C ALA A 54 -12.84 -14.89 -23.67
N LEU A 55 -12.59 -14.65 -22.38
CA LEU A 55 -12.87 -13.37 -21.73
C LEU A 55 -11.97 -12.26 -22.28
N ALA A 56 -10.67 -12.48 -22.36
CA ALA A 56 -9.67 -11.54 -22.85
C ALA A 56 -9.98 -11.08 -24.27
N LYS A 57 -10.23 -12.00 -25.20
CA LYS A 57 -10.63 -11.68 -26.59
C LYS A 57 -11.87 -10.79 -26.68
N LYS A 58 -12.76 -10.85 -25.69
CA LYS A 58 -13.98 -10.06 -25.65
C LYS A 58 -13.76 -8.70 -24.99
N TYR A 59 -13.04 -8.64 -23.88
CA TYR A 59 -13.03 -7.47 -23.01
C TYR A 59 -11.68 -6.80 -22.83
N TYR A 60 -10.55 -7.41 -23.19
CA TYR A 60 -9.26 -6.72 -23.10
C TYR A 60 -9.15 -5.63 -24.17
N GLU A 61 -8.46 -4.55 -23.84
CA GLU A 61 -8.03 -3.54 -24.80
C GLU A 61 -6.93 -4.12 -25.70
N ALA A 62 -6.70 -3.50 -26.87
CA ALA A 62 -5.86 -4.09 -27.92
C ALA A 62 -4.43 -4.43 -27.49
N SER A 63 -3.71 -3.51 -26.82
CA SER A 63 -2.32 -3.78 -26.42
C SER A 63 -2.23 -4.84 -25.31
N TYR A 64 -3.14 -4.80 -24.34
CA TYR A 64 -3.21 -5.77 -23.27
C TYR A 64 -3.58 -7.17 -23.78
N LEU A 65 -4.47 -7.24 -24.79
CA LEU A 65 -4.78 -8.50 -25.47
C LEU A 65 -3.58 -9.03 -26.28
N GLU A 66 -2.86 -8.17 -27.00
CA GLU A 66 -1.66 -8.56 -27.74
C GLU A 66 -0.63 -9.19 -26.80
N TYR A 67 -0.30 -8.51 -25.70
CA TYR A 67 0.58 -9.03 -24.66
C TYR A 67 0.10 -10.37 -24.08
N TYR A 68 -1.20 -10.46 -23.71
CA TYR A 68 -1.78 -11.69 -23.18
C TYR A 68 -1.59 -12.89 -24.13
N LEU A 69 -1.74 -12.67 -25.44
CA LEU A 69 -1.65 -13.71 -26.47
C LEU A 69 -0.22 -14.15 -26.81
N GLU A 70 0.82 -13.43 -26.35
CA GLU A 70 2.22 -13.82 -26.56
C GLU A 70 2.55 -15.15 -25.86
N ASP A 71 2.05 -15.33 -24.65
CA ASP A 71 2.15 -16.57 -23.87
C ASP A 71 0.86 -16.77 -23.05
N VAL A 72 -0.10 -17.46 -23.67
CA VAL A 72 -1.45 -17.62 -23.11
C VAL A 72 -1.45 -18.40 -21.80
N ASP A 73 -0.63 -19.45 -21.68
CA ASP A 73 -0.60 -20.30 -20.48
C ASP A 73 0.06 -19.55 -19.32
N TYR A 74 1.16 -18.83 -19.59
CA TYR A 74 1.80 -17.98 -18.59
C TYR A 74 0.88 -16.84 -18.14
N ASN A 75 0.32 -16.09 -19.09
CA ASN A 75 -0.50 -14.90 -18.79
C ASN A 75 -1.89 -15.24 -18.21
N ALA A 76 -2.41 -16.46 -18.44
CA ALA A 76 -3.58 -16.98 -17.76
C ALA A 76 -3.26 -17.53 -16.35
N GLY A 77 -1.97 -17.69 -16.01
CA GLY A 77 -1.52 -18.24 -14.74
C GLY A 77 -1.56 -19.78 -14.67
N VAL A 78 -1.67 -20.50 -15.79
CA VAL A 78 -1.71 -21.98 -15.81
C VAL A 78 -0.45 -22.56 -15.17
N GLN A 79 0.72 -22.07 -15.60
CA GLN A 79 2.00 -22.50 -15.03
C GLN A 79 2.07 -22.24 -13.52
N HIS A 80 1.64 -21.07 -13.06
CA HIS A 80 1.63 -20.74 -11.62
C HIS A 80 0.71 -21.66 -10.83
N VAL A 81 -0.49 -21.93 -11.34
CA VAL A 81 -1.48 -22.84 -10.73
C VAL A 81 -0.91 -24.26 -10.64
N GLU A 82 -0.25 -24.75 -11.69
CA GLU A 82 0.39 -26.07 -11.71
C GLU A 82 1.57 -26.17 -10.74
N GLU A 83 2.51 -25.22 -10.80
CA GLU A 83 3.72 -25.20 -9.97
C GLU A 83 3.40 -25.11 -8.48
N THR A 84 2.34 -24.37 -8.13
CA THR A 84 1.90 -24.22 -6.74
C THR A 84 0.82 -25.22 -6.33
N GLN A 85 0.41 -26.13 -7.21
CA GLN A 85 -0.70 -27.06 -7.01
C GLN A 85 -1.97 -26.36 -6.48
N LEU A 86 -2.27 -25.17 -6.98
CA LEU A 86 -3.36 -24.36 -6.43
C LEU A 86 -4.72 -25.01 -6.73
N ILE A 87 -5.50 -25.21 -5.66
CA ILE A 87 -6.96 -25.40 -5.74
C ILE A 87 -7.59 -24.28 -4.94
N SER A 88 -8.40 -23.46 -5.60
CA SER A 88 -9.14 -22.39 -4.93
C SER A 88 -10.54 -22.21 -5.49
N ARG A 89 -11.37 -21.49 -4.74
CA ARG A 89 -12.74 -21.16 -5.13
C ARG A 89 -13.08 -19.73 -4.77
N LEU A 90 -13.76 -19.06 -5.68
CA LEU A 90 -14.51 -17.85 -5.41
C LEU A 90 -15.74 -18.19 -4.58
N LEU A 91 -15.83 -17.64 -3.37
CA LEU A 91 -16.97 -17.81 -2.48
C LEU A 91 -18.02 -16.71 -2.69
N SER A 92 -17.57 -15.46 -2.83
CA SER A 92 -18.45 -14.31 -3.06
C SER A 92 -17.72 -13.18 -3.80
N SER A 93 -18.50 -12.36 -4.50
CA SER A 93 -18.07 -11.14 -5.18
C SER A 93 -19.11 -10.06 -4.97
N GLU A 94 -18.71 -8.94 -4.37
CA GLU A 94 -19.60 -7.81 -4.06
C GLU A 94 -19.15 -6.57 -4.82
N ASN A 95 -20.10 -5.84 -5.42
CA ASN A 95 -19.83 -4.57 -6.05
C ASN A 95 -19.60 -3.48 -5.00
N VAL A 96 -18.39 -2.92 -4.94
CA VAL A 96 -18.04 -1.82 -4.03
C VAL A 96 -18.32 -0.45 -4.65
N GLY A 97 -18.19 -0.35 -5.97
CA GLY A 97 -18.50 0.86 -6.73
C GLY A 97 -17.53 1.10 -7.88
N GLU A 98 -17.77 2.19 -8.59
CA GLU A 98 -16.95 2.65 -9.71
C GLU A 98 -16.33 4.00 -9.37
N GLU A 99 -15.08 4.21 -9.78
CA GLU A 99 -14.42 5.51 -9.73
C GLU A 99 -13.77 5.85 -11.06
N LYS A 100 -13.48 7.14 -11.26
CA LYS A 100 -12.75 7.62 -12.43
C LYS A 100 -11.41 8.17 -11.98
N GLU A 101 -10.36 7.79 -12.68
CA GLU A 101 -9.00 8.22 -12.41
C GLU A 101 -8.30 8.55 -13.73
N GLN A 102 -7.36 9.49 -13.69
CA GLN A 102 -6.48 9.78 -14.81
C GLN A 102 -5.05 9.42 -14.43
N LEU A 103 -4.49 8.41 -15.09
CA LEU A 103 -3.12 7.94 -14.89
C LEU A 103 -2.34 8.15 -16.18
N ASP A 104 -1.21 8.86 -16.10
CA ASP A 104 -0.34 9.17 -17.24
C ASP A 104 -1.07 9.74 -18.48
N GLY A 105 -2.14 10.53 -18.24
CA GLY A 105 -2.95 11.15 -19.28
C GLY A 105 -3.98 10.22 -19.94
N VAL A 106 -4.17 9.02 -19.41
CA VAL A 106 -5.22 8.07 -19.83
C VAL A 106 -6.36 8.09 -18.80
N ASP A 107 -7.59 8.23 -19.29
CA ASP A 107 -8.79 8.20 -18.45
C ASP A 107 -9.23 6.76 -18.21
N TYR A 108 -9.23 6.34 -16.95
CA TYR A 108 -9.69 5.04 -16.49
C TYR A 108 -11.04 5.15 -15.78
N THR A 109 -11.89 4.15 -15.99
CA THR A 109 -12.99 3.81 -15.08
C THR A 109 -12.59 2.55 -14.32
N ILE A 110 -12.49 2.64 -13.00
CA ILE A 110 -12.03 1.57 -12.13
C ILE A 110 -13.25 0.96 -11.45
N GLN A 111 -13.50 -0.33 -11.70
CA GLN A 111 -14.52 -1.09 -10.99
C GLN A 111 -13.88 -1.76 -9.76
N LYS A 112 -14.41 -1.45 -8.58
CA LYS A 112 -13.99 -2.06 -7.31
C LYS A 112 -14.88 -3.22 -6.92
N LEU A 113 -14.28 -4.33 -6.50
CA LEU A 113 -14.99 -5.51 -6.02
C LEU A 113 -14.40 -5.97 -4.69
N LYS A 114 -15.25 -6.39 -3.76
CA LYS A 114 -14.84 -7.12 -2.57
C LYS A 114 -15.08 -8.60 -2.83
N VAL A 115 -14.04 -9.40 -2.72
CA VAL A 115 -14.01 -10.79 -3.17
C VAL A 115 -13.59 -11.68 -2.03
N GLU A 116 -14.35 -12.74 -1.75
CA GLU A 116 -13.98 -13.75 -0.78
C GLU A 116 -13.53 -15.02 -1.51
N VAL A 117 -12.33 -15.50 -1.19
CA VAL A 117 -11.71 -16.65 -1.85
C VAL A 117 -11.28 -17.70 -0.83
N ALA A 118 -11.55 -18.96 -1.11
CA ALA A 118 -11.03 -20.10 -0.34
C ALA A 118 -9.83 -20.70 -1.07
N VAL A 119 -8.70 -20.81 -0.37
CA VAL A 119 -7.52 -21.53 -0.85
C VAL A 119 -7.57 -22.93 -0.24
N GLU A 120 -8.05 -23.90 -1.02
CA GLU A 120 -8.31 -25.27 -0.56
C GLU A 120 -7.03 -26.11 -0.55
N HIS A 121 -6.15 -25.91 -1.54
CA HIS A 121 -4.84 -26.57 -1.64
C HIS A 121 -3.82 -25.59 -2.20
N PHE A 122 -2.63 -25.51 -1.60
CA PHE A 122 -1.57 -24.60 -2.05
C PHE A 122 -0.18 -25.05 -1.55
N ARG A 123 0.70 -25.41 -2.48
CA ARG A 123 2.02 -26.01 -2.25
C ARG A 123 3.11 -25.31 -3.07
N PRO A 124 3.38 -24.02 -2.84
CA PRO A 124 4.52 -23.33 -3.46
C PRO A 124 5.84 -23.88 -2.93
N GLU A 125 6.93 -23.62 -3.65
CA GLU A 125 8.30 -23.99 -3.22
C GLU A 125 8.69 -23.36 -1.88
N TYR A 126 8.28 -22.11 -1.65
CA TYR A 126 8.57 -21.32 -0.44
C TYR A 126 7.27 -20.81 0.22
N PRO A 127 6.50 -21.64 0.96
CA PRO A 127 5.22 -21.24 1.55
C PRO A 127 5.28 -20.01 2.45
N GLU A 128 6.39 -19.83 3.18
CA GLU A 128 6.60 -18.69 4.07
C GLU A 128 6.76 -17.34 3.35
N GLN A 129 7.14 -17.39 2.07
CA GLN A 129 7.28 -16.22 1.19
C GLN A 129 5.99 -15.88 0.44
N ASN A 130 4.91 -16.62 0.68
CA ASN A 130 3.62 -16.40 0.04
C ASN A 130 2.63 -15.72 0.98
N TYR A 131 1.75 -14.90 0.40
CA TYR A 131 0.59 -14.38 1.10
C TYR A 131 -0.45 -15.49 1.32
N PHE A 132 -0.75 -16.31 0.32
CA PHE A 132 -1.76 -17.35 0.50
C PHE A 132 -1.24 -18.54 1.32
N GLU A 133 -2.12 -19.12 2.12
CA GLU A 133 -1.89 -20.30 2.95
C GLU A 133 -3.02 -21.29 2.70
N GLU A 134 -2.68 -22.58 2.65
CA GLU A 134 -3.65 -23.67 2.48
C GLU A 134 -4.68 -23.71 3.61
N GLY A 135 -5.94 -23.97 3.25
CA GLY A 135 -7.06 -24.11 4.18
C GLY A 135 -7.55 -22.79 4.76
N LYS A 136 -7.22 -21.66 4.15
CA LYS A 136 -7.64 -20.31 4.58
C LYS A 136 -8.61 -19.68 3.60
N THR A 137 -9.38 -18.73 4.14
CA THR A 137 -10.25 -17.84 3.37
C THR A 137 -9.69 -16.43 3.45
N TYR A 138 -9.69 -15.73 2.32
CA TYR A 138 -9.17 -14.37 2.19
C TYR A 138 -10.23 -13.44 1.66
N CYS A 139 -10.20 -12.21 2.14
CA CYS A 139 -10.97 -11.12 1.58
C CYS A 139 -10.04 -10.17 0.82
N LEU A 140 -10.29 -10.03 -0.48
CA LEU A 140 -9.48 -9.24 -1.41
C LEU A 140 -10.32 -8.11 -2.00
N ILE A 141 -9.73 -6.93 -2.12
CA ILE A 141 -10.29 -5.79 -2.84
C ILE A 141 -9.64 -5.75 -4.22
N TYR A 142 -10.45 -6.03 -5.25
CA TYR A 142 -10.06 -5.99 -6.65
C TYR A 142 -10.31 -4.62 -7.25
N TYR A 143 -9.37 -4.16 -8.07
CA TYR A 143 -9.46 -2.97 -8.90
C TYR A 143 -9.31 -3.41 -10.35
N VAL A 144 -10.39 -3.32 -11.14
CA VAL A 144 -10.35 -3.64 -12.58
C VAL A 144 -10.42 -2.34 -13.37
N TYR A 145 -9.39 -2.08 -14.15
CA TYR A 145 -9.19 -0.82 -14.86
C TYR A 145 -9.78 -0.95 -16.26
N PHE A 146 -10.71 -0.05 -16.60
CA PHE A 146 -11.31 0.02 -17.92
C PHE A 146 -10.95 1.31 -18.65
N VAL A 147 -10.61 1.20 -19.93
CA VAL A 147 -10.44 2.32 -20.86
C VAL A 147 -11.52 2.28 -21.92
N GLU A 148 -11.88 3.44 -22.46
CA GLU A 148 -12.80 3.51 -23.60
C GLU A 148 -12.03 3.27 -24.91
N GLN A 149 -12.39 2.22 -25.63
CA GLN A 149 -11.86 1.90 -26.95
C GLN A 149 -13.02 1.59 -27.89
N GLU A 150 -13.08 2.32 -29.01
CA GLU A 150 -14.13 2.15 -30.04
C GLU A 150 -15.56 2.25 -29.45
N ASN A 151 -15.78 3.19 -28.52
CA ASN A 151 -17.04 3.38 -27.77
C ASN A 151 -17.45 2.19 -26.89
N ASN A 152 -16.51 1.33 -26.52
CA ASN A 152 -16.71 0.23 -25.57
C ASN A 152 -15.71 0.32 -24.43
N MET A 153 -16.14 -0.04 -23.22
CA MET A 153 -15.23 -0.17 -22.08
C MET A 153 -14.45 -1.48 -22.19
N LYS A 154 -13.12 -1.41 -22.10
CA LYS A 154 -12.19 -2.52 -22.24
C LYS A 154 -11.25 -2.58 -21.06
N ILE A 155 -10.97 -3.79 -20.55
CA ILE A 155 -10.02 -4.04 -19.48
C ILE A 155 -8.62 -3.69 -19.97
N SER A 156 -7.96 -2.79 -19.27
CA SER A 156 -6.57 -2.38 -19.47
C SER A 156 -5.63 -2.95 -18.41
N GLY A 157 -6.18 -3.63 -17.40
CA GLY A 157 -5.42 -4.25 -16.32
C GLY A 157 -6.30 -4.52 -15.10
N PHE A 158 -5.75 -5.22 -14.13
CA PHE A 158 -6.38 -5.42 -12.83
C PHE A 158 -5.31 -5.61 -11.75
N SER A 159 -5.66 -5.27 -10.52
CA SER A 159 -4.87 -5.55 -9.33
C SER A 159 -5.78 -5.92 -8.17
N TYR A 160 -5.21 -6.49 -7.12
CA TYR A 160 -5.93 -6.73 -5.87
C TYR A 160 -5.03 -6.49 -4.68
N LEU A 161 -5.66 -6.13 -3.56
CA LEU A 161 -5.01 -6.04 -2.25
C LEU A 161 -5.86 -6.76 -1.21
N PRO A 162 -5.26 -7.26 -0.13
CA PRO A 162 -6.00 -7.66 1.07
C PRO A 162 -6.89 -6.53 1.59
N GLU A 163 -7.97 -6.87 2.32
CA GLU A 163 -8.83 -5.85 2.94
C GLU A 163 -8.07 -4.97 3.97
N ASP A 164 -7.02 -5.49 4.60
CA ASP A 164 -6.14 -4.74 5.49
C ASP A 164 -5.04 -3.95 4.75
N GLY A 165 -5.00 -4.02 3.42
CA GLY A 165 -4.13 -3.23 2.55
C GLY A 165 -2.71 -3.77 2.37
N GLU A 166 -2.28 -4.74 3.17
CA GLU A 166 -0.90 -5.18 3.24
C GLU A 166 -0.73 -6.63 2.77
N MET A 167 -0.06 -6.81 1.62
CA MET A 167 0.21 -8.14 1.06
C MET A 167 1.44 -8.80 1.69
N LEU A 168 1.44 -8.95 3.02
CA LEU A 168 2.56 -9.54 3.75
C LEU A 168 2.66 -11.05 3.54
N PRO A 169 3.85 -11.58 3.18
CA PRO A 169 4.12 -13.00 3.22
C PRO A 169 3.93 -13.58 4.62
N ALA A 170 3.60 -14.87 4.71
CA ALA A 170 3.34 -15.54 5.98
C ALA A 170 4.47 -15.34 7.02
N ALA A 171 5.74 -15.35 6.60
CA ALA A 171 6.89 -15.08 7.46
C ALA A 171 6.88 -13.68 8.11
N HIS A 172 6.21 -12.71 7.50
CA HIS A 172 6.21 -11.30 7.92
C HIS A 172 4.91 -10.86 8.60
N ARG A 173 3.90 -11.73 8.69
CA ARG A 173 2.58 -11.45 9.29
C ARG A 173 2.56 -11.36 10.82
N GLN A 174 3.69 -11.61 11.48
CA GLN A 174 3.76 -11.49 12.92
C GLN A 174 3.32 -10.08 13.34
N LYS A 175 2.28 -10.01 14.18
CA LYS A 175 1.83 -8.77 14.79
C LYS A 175 2.65 -8.45 16.04
N LEU A 176 2.86 -7.16 16.29
CA LEU A 176 3.47 -6.72 17.53
C LEU A 176 2.54 -7.01 18.71
N THR A 177 3.12 -7.58 19.77
CA THR A 177 2.47 -7.59 21.08
C THR A 177 2.41 -6.17 21.66
N GLN A 178 1.53 -5.94 22.63
CA GLN A 178 1.43 -4.62 23.29
C GLN A 178 2.76 -4.14 23.88
N MET A 179 3.53 -5.05 24.48
CA MET A 179 4.84 -4.73 25.05
C MET A 179 5.85 -4.32 23.98
N GLN A 180 5.86 -4.98 22.82
CA GLN A 180 6.74 -4.62 21.71
C GLN A 180 6.34 -3.28 21.06
N LYS A 181 5.03 -2.98 21.00
CA LYS A 181 4.56 -1.64 20.59
C LYS A 181 5.06 -0.56 21.54
N GLU A 182 4.95 -0.79 22.84
CA GLU A 182 5.46 0.15 23.86
C GLU A 182 6.98 0.33 23.75
N GLU A 183 7.72 -0.72 23.42
CA GLU A 183 9.17 -0.66 23.16
C GLU A 183 9.49 0.25 21.98
N ILE A 184 8.91 0.02 20.79
CA ILE A 184 9.22 0.84 19.61
C ILE A 184 8.71 2.29 19.78
N LEU A 185 7.58 2.50 20.45
CA LEU A 185 7.09 3.84 20.80
C LEU A 185 8.05 4.57 21.74
N SER A 186 8.63 3.86 22.72
CA SER A 186 9.65 4.40 23.62
C SER A 186 10.91 4.80 22.87
N ILE A 187 11.39 3.94 21.95
CA ILE A 187 12.54 4.24 21.10
C ILE A 187 12.27 5.47 20.23
N SER A 188 11.13 5.53 19.52
CA SER A 188 10.72 6.67 18.70
C SER A 188 10.61 7.96 19.52
N ASN A 189 10.03 7.88 20.72
CA ASN A 189 9.93 9.02 21.62
C ASN A 189 11.31 9.58 22.01
N ASN A 190 12.24 8.70 22.36
CA ASN A 190 13.60 9.09 22.74
C ASN A 190 14.40 9.59 21.53
N TYR A 191 14.21 8.98 20.36
CA TYR A 191 14.80 9.45 19.09
C TYR A 191 14.42 10.91 18.81
N LEU A 192 13.12 11.23 18.86
CA LEU A 192 12.65 12.61 18.70
C LEU A 192 13.14 13.53 19.81
N ALA A 193 13.24 13.06 21.05
CA ALA A 193 13.75 13.87 22.14
C ALA A 193 15.24 14.25 21.95
N VAL A 194 16.07 13.30 21.53
CA VAL A 194 17.49 13.55 21.25
C VAL A 194 17.67 14.58 20.12
N ARG A 195 16.80 14.57 19.10
CA ARG A 195 16.86 15.50 17.96
C ARG A 195 16.22 16.86 18.22
N TYR A 196 15.08 16.89 18.91
CA TYR A 196 14.18 18.05 18.94
C TYR A 196 13.79 18.53 20.34
N GLN A 197 14.38 17.95 21.39
CA GLN A 197 14.18 18.38 22.77
C GLN A 197 15.53 18.64 23.46
N LEU A 198 16.25 19.66 23.00
CA LEU A 198 17.61 19.94 23.47
C LEU A 198 17.83 21.41 23.83
N ASN A 199 18.69 21.62 24.83
CA ASN A 199 19.31 22.91 25.13
C ASN A 199 20.76 22.84 24.69
N GLY A 200 21.18 23.68 23.75
CA GLY A 200 22.53 23.63 23.17
C GLY A 200 23.65 23.79 24.19
N ALA A 201 23.39 24.46 25.32
CA ALA A 201 24.37 24.59 26.41
C ALA A 201 24.58 23.29 27.21
N ASP A 202 23.56 22.43 27.26
CA ASP A 202 23.53 21.21 28.09
C ASP A 202 23.50 19.94 27.23
N PHE A 203 23.57 20.06 25.92
CA PHE A 203 23.49 18.93 25.00
C PHE A 203 24.73 18.02 25.15
N SER A 204 24.49 16.76 25.49
CA SER A 204 25.53 15.74 25.62
C SER A 204 25.62 14.89 24.36
N ALA A 205 26.64 15.17 23.53
CA ALA A 205 26.95 14.36 22.35
C ALA A 205 27.21 12.89 22.72
N GLN A 206 27.79 12.62 23.90
CA GLN A 206 28.02 11.26 24.38
C GLN A 206 26.70 10.53 24.67
N GLN A 207 25.77 11.14 25.39
CA GLN A 207 24.48 10.51 25.69
C GLN A 207 23.65 10.28 24.43
N ALA A 208 23.68 11.24 23.48
CA ALA A 208 23.05 11.07 22.17
C ALA A 208 23.66 9.89 21.41
N TRP A 209 25.00 9.80 21.39
CA TRP A 209 25.71 8.70 20.73
C TRP A 209 25.40 7.33 21.35
N GLU A 210 25.41 7.22 22.68
CA GLU A 210 25.06 5.98 23.39
C GLU A 210 23.63 5.53 23.05
N PHE A 211 22.67 6.45 23.01
CA PHE A 211 21.31 6.16 22.56
C PHE A 211 21.29 5.64 21.12
N TYR A 212 21.96 6.34 20.20
CA TYR A 212 21.97 5.97 18.78
C TYR A 212 22.62 4.60 18.54
N GLN A 213 23.76 4.30 19.16
CA GLN A 213 24.42 2.99 19.03
C GLN A 213 23.56 1.83 19.56
N GLN A 214 22.78 2.09 20.60
CA GLN A 214 21.94 1.07 21.21
C GLN A 214 20.66 0.80 20.39
N ASN A 215 20.08 1.84 19.78
CA ASN A 215 18.71 1.77 19.24
C ASN A 215 18.62 1.88 17.72
N LEU A 216 19.67 2.32 17.03
CA LEU A 216 19.70 2.40 15.57
C LEU A 216 20.59 1.29 14.99
N SER A 217 20.31 0.90 13.75
CA SER A 217 21.17 -0.01 13.01
C SER A 217 22.46 0.69 12.54
N SER A 218 23.52 -0.08 12.31
CA SER A 218 24.78 0.44 11.76
C SER A 218 24.58 1.12 10.41
N GLU A 219 23.69 0.58 9.58
CA GLU A 219 23.37 1.06 8.25
C GLU A 219 22.66 2.41 8.32
N PHE A 220 21.74 2.59 9.29
CA PHE A 220 21.12 3.88 9.53
C PHE A 220 22.16 4.92 9.93
N LEU A 221 22.98 4.62 10.94
CA LEU A 221 24.01 5.55 11.40
C LEU A 221 24.97 5.97 10.27
N ALA A 222 25.34 5.02 9.41
CA ALA A 222 26.18 5.31 8.25
C ALA A 222 25.47 6.16 7.19
N ARG A 223 24.23 5.82 6.83
CA ARG A 223 23.43 6.54 5.81
C ARG A 223 23.18 7.99 6.19
N ASP A 224 22.90 8.24 7.47
CA ASP A 224 22.57 9.58 7.98
C ASP A 224 23.79 10.31 8.54
N GLU A 225 25.00 9.76 8.33
CA GLU A 225 26.28 10.35 8.76
C GLU A 225 26.32 10.68 10.28
N ILE A 226 25.58 9.89 11.07
CA ILE A 226 25.52 10.04 12.52
C ILE A 226 26.73 9.35 13.13
N THR A 227 27.67 10.17 13.63
CA THR A 227 28.86 9.71 14.33
C THR A 227 29.04 10.50 15.62
N GLN A 228 29.87 10.00 16.53
CA GLN A 228 30.21 10.76 17.74
C GLN A 228 30.84 12.12 17.41
N GLU A 229 31.63 12.21 16.34
CA GLU A 229 32.27 13.44 15.88
C GLU A 229 31.24 14.45 15.37
N THR A 230 30.31 14.04 14.49
CA THR A 230 29.28 14.95 13.96
C THR A 230 28.34 15.46 15.07
N LEU A 231 28.07 14.64 16.08
CA LEU A 231 27.32 15.06 17.26
C LEU A 231 28.10 16.06 18.15
N GLN A 232 29.42 15.91 18.27
CA GLN A 232 30.27 16.86 18.99
C GLN A 232 30.35 18.21 18.28
N GLU A 233 30.46 18.20 16.95
CA GLU A 233 30.42 19.42 16.13
C GLU A 233 29.07 20.13 16.28
N MET A 234 27.97 19.39 16.21
CA MET A 234 26.63 19.92 16.45
C MET A 234 26.49 20.53 17.86
N ALA A 235 27.03 19.87 18.89
CA ALA A 235 27.02 20.39 20.25
C ALA A 235 27.74 21.75 20.36
N GLN A 236 28.92 21.86 19.77
CA GLN A 236 29.71 23.10 19.77
C GLN A 236 28.99 24.22 19.01
N GLU A 237 28.38 23.90 17.87
CA GLU A 237 27.60 24.85 17.09
C GLU A 237 26.38 25.37 17.86
N TYR A 238 25.60 24.46 18.45
CA TYR A 238 24.42 24.82 19.22
C TYR A 238 24.76 25.66 20.45
N ALA A 239 25.84 25.32 21.16
CA ALA A 239 26.33 26.15 22.27
C ALA A 239 26.76 27.55 21.79
N ARG A 240 27.48 27.64 20.66
CA ARG A 240 27.95 28.91 20.08
C ARG A 240 26.80 29.86 19.73
N TYR A 241 25.75 29.35 19.09
CA TYR A 241 24.60 30.15 18.67
C TYR A 241 23.50 30.25 19.73
N GLY A 242 23.67 29.59 20.88
CA GLY A 242 22.68 29.55 21.96
C GLY A 242 21.35 28.93 21.50
N VAL A 243 21.43 27.83 20.76
CA VAL A 243 20.28 27.12 20.17
C VAL A 243 19.54 26.36 21.26
N GLN A 244 18.22 26.44 21.24
CA GLN A 244 17.32 25.57 21.98
C GLN A 244 16.26 25.04 21.02
N ILE A 245 16.00 23.75 21.07
CA ILE A 245 14.96 23.09 20.29
C ILE A 245 13.99 22.44 21.25
N ARG A 246 12.69 22.68 21.03
CA ARG A 246 11.63 22.15 21.88
C ARG A 246 10.56 21.49 21.04
N LEU A 247 10.22 20.25 21.38
CA LEU A 247 9.00 19.61 20.93
C LEU A 247 7.82 20.27 21.63
N THR A 248 6.92 20.83 20.83
CA THR A 248 5.73 21.54 21.31
C THR A 248 4.47 20.71 21.18
N ASP A 249 4.43 19.84 20.18
CA ASP A 249 3.39 18.85 19.98
C ASP A 249 4.03 17.58 19.42
N LYS A 250 3.49 16.42 19.79
CA LYS A 250 3.95 15.11 19.32
C LYS A 250 2.87 14.07 19.52
N MET A 251 2.53 13.39 18.44
CA MET A 251 1.75 12.17 18.39
C MET A 251 2.61 11.04 17.82
N LEU A 252 2.54 9.86 18.43
CA LEU A 252 3.20 8.65 17.94
C LEU A 252 2.14 7.56 17.78
N GLU A 253 2.14 6.91 16.62
CA GLU A 253 1.27 5.78 16.30
C GLU A 253 2.13 4.61 15.80
N ALA A 254 2.03 3.46 16.48
CA ALA A 254 2.71 2.24 16.06
C ALA A 254 1.78 1.36 15.23
N GLY A 255 2.26 0.88 14.08
CA GLY A 255 1.55 -0.12 13.28
C GLY A 255 1.44 -1.47 14.01
N ASP A 256 0.40 -2.24 13.68
CA ASP A 256 0.20 -3.58 14.22
C ASP A 256 1.13 -4.62 13.59
N SER A 257 1.42 -4.44 12.30
CA SER A 257 2.16 -5.37 11.45
C SER A 257 3.29 -4.65 10.73
N LYS A 258 4.10 -5.42 10.00
CA LYS A 258 5.11 -4.86 9.10
C LYS A 258 4.45 -4.16 7.91
N THR A 259 5.21 -3.31 7.25
CA THR A 259 4.92 -2.73 5.93
C THR A 259 6.13 -2.96 5.03
N LEU A 260 5.90 -3.11 3.72
CA LEU A 260 6.99 -3.13 2.74
C LEU A 260 7.50 -1.70 2.52
N ILE A 261 8.81 -1.49 2.57
CA ILE A 261 9.43 -0.20 2.26
C ILE A 261 10.78 -0.41 1.60
N TYR A 262 11.18 0.52 0.74
CA TYR A 262 12.51 0.56 0.15
C TYR A 262 13.44 1.42 1.01
N ASP A 263 14.45 0.82 1.62
CA ASP A 263 15.35 1.50 2.58
C ASP A 263 16.53 2.26 1.93
N GLY A 264 16.52 2.34 0.60
CA GLY A 264 17.60 2.88 -0.23
C GLY A 264 18.49 1.81 -0.87
N TYR A 265 18.44 0.56 -0.41
CA TYR A 265 19.19 -0.56 -0.95
C TYR A 265 18.25 -1.66 -1.45
N THR A 266 17.32 -2.10 -0.59
CA THR A 266 16.45 -3.24 -0.82
C THR A 266 15.02 -2.96 -0.34
N ALA A 267 14.05 -3.60 -0.97
CA ALA A 267 12.67 -3.60 -0.49
C ALA A 267 12.54 -4.66 0.61
N GLU A 268 12.23 -4.23 1.83
CA GLU A 268 12.21 -5.06 3.03
C GLU A 268 10.97 -4.77 3.88
N TYR A 269 10.61 -5.73 4.75
CA TYR A 269 9.44 -5.62 5.61
C TYR A 269 9.82 -5.19 7.03
N TYR A 270 9.40 -3.99 7.44
CA TYR A 270 9.70 -3.45 8.76
C TYR A 270 8.45 -3.11 9.55
N TYR A 271 8.54 -3.21 10.87
CA TYR A 271 7.56 -2.57 11.74
C TYR A 271 7.76 -1.05 11.67
N TRP A 272 6.72 -0.28 12.00
CA TRP A 272 6.79 1.15 11.82
C TRP A 272 6.09 1.93 12.93
N VAL A 273 6.57 3.16 13.12
CA VAL A 273 5.93 4.19 13.96
C VAL A 273 5.79 5.46 13.11
N LYS A 274 4.57 5.94 12.97
CA LYS A 274 4.29 7.27 12.42
C LYS A 274 4.40 8.29 13.54
N ALA A 275 5.19 9.33 13.30
CA ALA A 275 5.28 10.48 14.18
C ALA A 275 4.76 11.73 13.49
N GLU A 276 3.88 12.44 14.17
CA GLU A 276 3.45 13.78 13.80
C GLU A 276 3.87 14.71 14.92
N TYR A 277 4.74 15.67 14.61
CA TYR A 277 5.30 16.54 15.64
C TYR A 277 5.57 17.94 15.15
N THR A 278 5.57 18.88 16.09
CA THR A 278 5.97 20.26 15.85
C THR A 278 7.08 20.62 16.81
N TYR A 279 8.21 21.08 16.26
CA TYR A 279 9.30 21.62 17.06
C TYR A 279 9.50 23.11 16.81
N LYS A 280 10.01 23.79 17.84
CA LYS A 280 10.39 25.20 17.78
C LYS A 280 11.87 25.34 18.09
N ILE A 281 12.55 26.12 17.27
CA ILE A 281 13.94 26.52 17.48
C ILE A 281 13.97 27.96 17.98
N THR A 282 14.75 28.22 19.02
CA THR A 282 15.18 29.56 19.41
C THR A 282 16.70 29.61 19.40
N ALA A 283 17.28 30.65 18.82
CA ALA A 283 18.73 30.90 18.85
C ALA A 283 18.99 32.28 19.43
N ARG A 284 20.09 32.44 20.17
CA ARG A 284 20.50 33.75 20.70
C ARG A 284 21.02 34.66 19.59
N ASP A 285 21.67 34.07 18.60
CA ASP A 285 22.14 34.76 17.39
C ASP A 285 21.24 34.41 16.21
N GLU A 286 20.46 35.39 15.75
CA GLU A 286 19.49 35.24 14.67
C GLU A 286 20.13 34.85 13.32
N LYS A 287 21.44 35.07 13.15
CA LYS A 287 22.14 34.64 11.94
C LYS A 287 22.08 33.13 11.75
N PHE A 288 21.91 32.35 12.81
CA PHE A 288 21.76 30.90 12.75
C PHE A 288 20.71 30.47 11.72
N PHE A 289 19.52 31.09 11.74
CA PHE A 289 18.43 30.77 10.81
C PHE A 289 18.81 31.07 9.36
N SER A 290 19.45 32.22 9.11
CA SER A 290 19.88 32.61 7.76
C SER A 290 21.04 31.74 7.23
N ILE A 291 21.96 31.30 8.09
CA ILE A 291 23.09 30.45 7.72
C ILE A 291 22.61 29.02 7.41
N LYS A 292 21.66 28.51 8.20
CA LYS A 292 21.13 27.16 8.03
C LYS A 292 19.98 27.07 7.03
N GLY A 293 19.38 28.19 6.66
CA GLY A 293 18.23 28.21 5.75
C GLY A 293 16.98 27.56 6.35
N ILE A 294 16.80 27.65 7.67
CA ILE A 294 15.69 26.99 8.39
C ILE A 294 14.77 27.99 9.08
N GLY A 295 13.51 27.60 9.26
CA GLY A 295 12.52 28.35 10.04
C GLY A 295 12.64 28.13 11.55
N ALA A 296 12.01 29.02 12.32
CA ALA A 296 11.94 28.89 13.78
C ALA A 296 10.93 27.83 14.25
N THR A 297 10.05 27.35 13.39
CA THR A 297 9.05 26.33 13.71
C THR A 297 8.81 25.47 12.48
N ALA A 298 8.71 24.16 12.67
CA ALA A 298 8.35 23.22 11.64
C ALA A 298 7.42 22.16 12.22
N SER A 299 6.43 21.77 11.42
CA SER A 299 5.56 20.63 11.67
C SER A 299 5.92 19.57 10.65
N LEU A 300 6.20 18.36 11.12
CA LEU A 300 6.68 17.25 10.31
C LEU A 300 5.82 16.01 10.56
N THR A 301 5.71 15.21 9.51
CA THR A 301 5.32 13.83 9.59
C THR A 301 6.53 12.99 9.22
N GLU A 302 6.90 12.05 10.09
CA GLU A 302 8.06 11.18 9.90
C GLU A 302 7.64 9.73 10.19
N MET A 303 7.99 8.83 9.29
CA MET A 303 7.84 7.39 9.48
C MET A 303 9.16 6.81 9.96
N MET A 304 9.15 6.08 11.07
CA MET A 304 10.31 5.40 11.64
C MET A 304 10.13 3.88 11.50
N TYR A 305 11.10 3.20 10.91
CA TYR A 305 11.05 1.78 10.61
C TYR A 305 11.97 0.97 11.51
N PHE A 306 11.50 -0.21 11.91
CA PHE A 306 12.15 -1.07 12.89
C PHE A 306 12.31 -2.51 12.40
N ALA A 307 13.52 -3.02 12.57
CA ALA A 307 13.83 -4.44 12.42
C ALA A 307 13.89 -5.10 13.80
N GLN A 308 13.22 -6.25 13.92
CA GLN A 308 13.37 -7.11 15.08
C GLN A 308 14.68 -7.89 14.97
N GLN A 309 15.45 -7.91 16.05
CA GLN A 309 16.73 -8.60 16.16
C GLN A 309 16.52 -10.06 16.60
N GLU A 310 17.55 -10.90 16.46
CA GLU A 310 17.49 -12.31 16.88
C GLU A 310 17.18 -12.49 18.38
N ASP A 311 17.59 -11.55 19.21
CA ASP A 311 17.32 -11.54 20.66
C ASP A 311 15.90 -11.03 21.01
N GLY A 312 15.12 -10.67 20.00
CA GLY A 312 13.75 -10.17 20.13
C GLY A 312 13.64 -8.66 20.32
N SER A 313 14.74 -7.94 20.52
CA SER A 313 14.78 -6.47 20.63
C SER A 313 14.52 -5.79 19.29
N PHE A 314 14.27 -4.48 19.31
CA PHE A 314 14.06 -3.69 18.09
C PHE A 314 15.16 -2.66 17.87
N ARG A 315 15.56 -2.51 16.61
CA ARG A 315 16.40 -1.39 16.17
C ARG A 315 15.72 -0.61 15.08
N MET A 316 15.78 0.70 15.16
CA MET A 316 15.36 1.59 14.10
C MET A 316 16.36 1.46 12.94
N VAL A 317 15.88 1.17 11.73
CA VAL A 317 16.71 0.96 10.54
C VAL A 317 16.62 2.11 9.56
N PHE A 318 15.55 2.88 9.62
CA PHE A 318 15.28 3.97 8.70
C PHE A 318 14.27 4.94 9.30
N ALA A 319 14.37 6.21 8.91
CA ALA A 319 13.33 7.20 9.13
C ALA A 319 13.18 8.07 7.88
N GLU A 320 11.95 8.36 7.47
CA GLU A 320 11.65 9.20 6.31
C GLU A 320 10.61 10.25 6.62
N TYR A 321 10.77 11.43 6.03
CA TYR A 321 9.74 12.47 6.09
C TYR A 321 8.69 12.22 5.00
N LEU A 322 7.41 12.31 5.37
CA LEU A 322 6.27 12.16 4.45
C LEU A 322 5.82 13.48 3.82
#